data_AF-A0A7W9GRT8-F1
#
_entry.id   AF-A0A7W9GRT8-F1
#
_cell.length_a   1.000
_cell.length_b   1.000
_cell.length_c   1.000
_cell.angle_alpha   90.00
_cell.angle_beta   90.00
_cell.angle_gamma   90.00
#
_symmetry.space_group_name_H-M   'P 1'
#
loop_
_entity.id
_entity.type
_entity.pdbx_description
1 polymer ?
#
loop_
_entity_poly.entity_id
_entity_poly.type
_entity_poly.pdbx_seq_one_letter_code
_entity_poly.pdbx_strand_id
1 'polypeptide(L)'
;MRNLRRWGAVYVLILLFLGSWMGQFFTQLSEFRSDQQTLGAPFSWSEYLASFFASTFENWQSEWLQLVFQAVLLLAAKHLLFQADAEDLERLERKIDRIHETVGAGPAGPEEGDPRAIDPEPRT
;
A
#
# COMPACT_ATOMS: atom_id res chain seq x y z
N MET A 1 -16.41 0.13 26.40
CA MET A 1 -15.51 1.16 25.82
C MET A 1 -14.17 0.64 25.26
N ARG A 2 -13.60 -0.49 25.75
CA ARG A 2 -12.30 -1.02 25.28
C ARG A 2 -12.27 -1.45 23.80
N ASN A 3 -13.40 -1.90 23.26
CA ASN A 3 -13.52 -2.39 21.88
C ASN A 3 -13.55 -1.23 20.88
N LEU A 4 -14.16 -0.09 21.25
CA LEU A 4 -14.22 1.11 20.42
C LEU A 4 -12.84 1.74 20.21
N ARG A 5 -11.96 1.72 21.22
CA ARG A 5 -10.59 2.22 21.08
C ARG A 5 -9.70 1.28 20.26
N ARG A 6 -9.97 -0.03 20.28
CA ARG A 6 -9.22 -1.04 19.52
C ARG A 6 -9.63 -1.11 18.05
N TRP A 7 -10.91 -0.92 17.76
CA TRP A 7 -11.49 -1.06 16.41
C TRP A 7 -12.06 0.25 15.86
N GLY A 8 -11.75 1.39 16.50
CA GLY A 8 -12.30 2.69 16.13
C GLY A 8 -12.09 3.02 14.66
N ALA A 9 -10.89 2.78 14.14
CA ALA A 9 -10.57 2.98 12.73
C ALA A 9 -11.45 2.13 11.80
N VAL A 10 -11.71 0.87 12.15
CA VAL A 10 -12.59 -0.01 11.35
C VAL A 10 -14.01 0.53 11.32
N TYR A 11 -14.55 0.96 12.47
CA TYR A 11 -15.90 1.54 12.50
C TYR A 11 -16.00 2.84 11.69
N VAL A 12 -15.00 3.71 11.80
CA VAL A 12 -14.95 4.95 11.00
C VAL A 12 -14.86 4.63 9.51
N LEU A 13 -14.00 3.68 9.12
CA LEU A 13 -13.87 3.29 7.71
C LEU A 13 -15.15 2.66 7.16
N ILE A 14 -15.82 1.79 7.92
CA ILE A 14 -17.12 1.23 7.53
C ILE A 14 -18.15 2.34 7.37
N LEU A 15 -18.18 3.30 8.31
CA LEU A 15 -19.12 4.43 8.24
C LEU A 15 -18.85 5.29 6.99
N LEU A 16 -17.60 5.65 6.73
CA LEU A 16 -17.20 6.42 5.55
C LEU A 16 -17.50 5.66 4.26
N PHE A 17 -17.21 4.36 4.22
CA PHE A 17 -17.50 3.49 3.08
C PHE A 17 -18.99 3.39 2.79
N LEU A 18 -19.82 3.11 3.80
CA LEU A 18 -21.27 3.06 3.63
C LEU A 18 -21.81 4.44 3.23
N GLY A 19 -21.29 5.51 3.83
CA GLY A 19 -21.64 6.88 3.47
C GLY A 19 -21.33 7.20 2.00
N SER A 20 -20.14 6.85 1.52
CA SER A 20 -19.75 7.06 0.12
C SER A 20 -20.56 6.19 -0.84
N TRP A 21 -20.80 4.92 -0.48
CA TRP A 21 -21.58 3.99 -1.31
C TRP A 21 -23.05 4.41 -1.39
N MET A 22 -23.62 4.92 -0.31
CA MET A 22 -24.94 5.56 -0.32
C MET A 22 -24.95 6.84 -1.17
N GLY A 23 -23.90 7.66 -1.08
CA GLY A 23 -23.73 8.82 -1.96
C GLY A 23 -23.77 8.44 -3.43
N GLN A 24 -22.98 7.43 -3.82
CA GLN A 24 -22.98 6.87 -5.18
C GLN A 24 -24.38 6.39 -5.60
N PHE A 25 -25.08 5.66 -4.73
CA PHE A 25 -26.44 5.20 -4.98
C PHE A 25 -27.37 6.38 -5.33
N PHE A 26 -27.42 7.42 -4.50
CA PHE A 26 -28.32 8.55 -4.74
C PHE A 26 -27.94 9.37 -5.97
N THR A 27 -26.65 9.61 -6.21
CA THR A 27 -26.19 10.33 -7.41
C THR A 27 -26.58 9.57 -8.69
N GLN A 28 -26.27 8.28 -8.75
CA GLN A 28 -26.60 7.45 -9.92
C GLN A 28 -28.12 7.29 -10.09
N LEU A 29 -28.88 7.26 -8.99
CA LEU A 29 -30.35 7.23 -9.04
C LEU A 29 -30.92 8.52 -9.63
N SER A 30 -30.32 9.67 -9.32
CA SER A 30 -30.69 10.96 -9.90
C SER A 30 -30.44 10.99 -11.40
N GLU A 31 -29.25 10.55 -11.82
CA GLU A 31 -28.87 10.46 -13.24
C GLU A 31 -29.79 9.50 -14.00
N PHE A 32 -29.97 8.28 -13.49
CA PHE A 32 -30.82 7.27 -14.13
C PHE A 32 -32.27 7.74 -14.31
N ARG A 33 -32.83 8.47 -13.33
CA ARG A 33 -34.17 9.06 -13.48
C ARG A 33 -34.21 10.17 -14.53
N SER A 34 -33.17 11.00 -14.60
CA SER A 34 -33.05 12.06 -15.60
C SER A 34 -33.00 11.48 -17.01
N ASP A 35 -32.25 10.38 -17.19
CA ASP A 35 -32.14 9.68 -18.46
C ASP A 35 -33.47 9.06 -18.89
N GLN A 36 -34.15 8.35 -17.98
CA GLN A 36 -35.49 7.79 -18.21
C GLN A 36 -36.49 8.87 -18.62
N GLN A 37 -36.49 10.02 -17.96
CA GLN A 37 -37.37 11.15 -18.31
C GLN A 37 -37.07 11.71 -19.71
N THR A 38 -35.79 11.83 -20.05
CA THR A 38 -35.35 12.30 -21.37
C THR A 38 -35.76 11.34 -22.48
N LEU A 39 -35.73 10.04 -22.20
CA LEU A 39 -36.13 8.98 -23.13
C LEU A 39 -37.66 8.72 -23.14
N GLY A 40 -38.43 9.35 -22.24
CA GLY A 40 -39.85 9.09 -22.07
C GLY A 40 -40.16 7.68 -21.54
N ALA A 41 -39.17 7.02 -20.92
CA ALA A 41 -39.27 5.66 -20.41
C ALA A 41 -39.77 5.64 -18.95
N PRO A 42 -40.55 4.62 -18.55
CA PRO A 42 -41.00 4.47 -17.17
C PRO A 42 -39.87 3.96 -16.28
N PHE A 43 -39.68 4.60 -15.12
CA PHE A 43 -38.67 4.18 -14.16
C PHE A 43 -38.88 2.74 -13.65
N SER A 44 -37.80 1.95 -13.69
CA SER A 44 -37.76 0.57 -13.21
C SER A 44 -36.67 0.37 -12.16
N TRP A 45 -37.07 -0.08 -10.97
CA TRP A 45 -36.14 -0.37 -9.87
C TRP A 45 -35.17 -1.52 -10.19
N SER A 46 -35.63 -2.55 -10.91
CA SER A 46 -34.78 -3.70 -11.25
C SER A 46 -33.66 -3.31 -12.22
N GLU A 47 -33.97 -2.46 -13.20
CA GLU A 47 -32.97 -1.93 -14.15
C GLU A 47 -31.97 -1.03 -13.45
N TYR A 48 -32.46 -0.11 -12.59
CA TYR A 48 -31.59 0.76 -11.82
C TYR A 48 -30.66 -0.05 -10.91
N LEU A 49 -31.16 -1.02 -10.14
CA LEU A 49 -30.33 -1.84 -9.26
C LEU A 49 -29.31 -2.68 -10.06
N ALA A 50 -29.71 -3.25 -11.20
CA ALA A 50 -28.79 -3.97 -12.07
C ALA A 50 -27.66 -3.05 -12.58
N SER A 51 -27.99 -1.83 -13.01
CA SER A 51 -27.02 -0.83 -13.46
C SER A 51 -26.10 -0.35 -12.33
N PHE A 52 -26.67 -0.06 -11.15
CA PHE A 52 -25.92 0.34 -9.95
C PHE A 52 -24.90 -0.72 -9.54
N PHE A 53 -25.33 -1.99 -9.45
CA PHE A 53 -24.41 -3.09 -9.13
C PHE A 53 -23.40 -3.34 -10.24
N ALA A 54 -23.79 -3.28 -11.51
CA ALA A 54 -22.86 -3.40 -12.62
C ALA A 54 -21.73 -2.35 -12.52
N SER A 55 -22.09 -1.07 -12.38
CA SER A 55 -21.08 0.00 -12.23
C SER A 55 -20.23 -0.15 -10.98
N THR A 56 -20.81 -0.61 -9.86
CA THR A 56 -20.07 -0.89 -8.62
C THR A 56 -19.06 -2.02 -8.83
N PHE A 57 -19.48 -3.12 -9.47
CA PHE A 57 -18.60 -4.27 -9.71
C PHE A 57 -17.56 -4.00 -10.80
N GLU A 58 -17.87 -3.22 -11.83
CA GLU A 58 -16.90 -2.76 -12.84
C GLU A 58 -15.80 -1.93 -12.19
N ASN A 59 -16.17 -0.98 -11.32
CA ASN A 59 -15.20 -0.19 -10.56
C ASN A 59 -14.34 -1.08 -9.64
N TRP A 60 -14.95 -2.03 -8.93
CA TRP A 60 -14.18 -2.96 -8.09
C TRP A 60 -13.27 -3.85 -8.94
N GLN A 61 -13.75 -4.33 -10.08
CA GLN A 61 -12.96 -5.16 -10.99
C GLN A 61 -11.70 -4.42 -11.47
N SER A 62 -11.82 -3.17 -11.89
CA SER A 62 -10.68 -2.39 -12.35
C SER A 62 -9.68 -2.13 -11.23
N GLU A 63 -10.15 -1.82 -10.02
CA GLU A 63 -9.28 -1.62 -8.86
C GLU A 63 -8.55 -2.91 -8.45
N TRP A 64 -9.22 -4.06 -8.45
CA TRP A 64 -8.57 -5.35 -8.21
C TRP A 64 -7.52 -5.66 -9.27
N LEU A 65 -7.83 -5.43 -10.55
CA LEU A 65 -6.89 -5.63 -11.64
C LEU A 65 -5.67 -4.71 -11.48
N GLN A 66 -5.89 -3.45 -11.11
CA GLN A 66 -4.83 -2.49 -10.83
C GLN A 66 -3.95 -2.97 -9.68
N LEU A 67 -4.53 -3.39 -8.55
CA LEU A 67 -3.78 -3.90 -7.40
C LEU A 67 -2.95 -5.14 -7.75
N VAL A 68 -3.52 -6.07 -8.51
CA VAL A 68 -2.79 -7.26 -9.00
C VAL A 68 -1.63 -6.84 -9.90
N PHE A 69 -1.88 -5.94 -10.85
CA PHE A 69 -0.84 -5.47 -11.76
C PHE A 69 0.28 -4.72 -11.02
N GLN A 70 -0.07 -3.84 -10.08
CA GLN A 70 0.89 -3.16 -9.21
C GLN A 70 1.70 -4.16 -8.38
N ALA A 71 1.06 -5.17 -7.78
CA ALA A 71 1.75 -6.20 -7.02
C ALA A 71 2.73 -7.00 -7.90
N VAL A 72 2.33 -7.37 -9.12
CA VAL A 72 3.20 -8.04 -10.10
C VAL A 72 4.37 -7.15 -10.50
N LEU A 73 4.12 -5.87 -10.79
CA LEU A 73 5.19 -4.92 -11.12
C LEU A 73 6.16 -4.72 -9.95
N LEU A 74 5.66 -4.57 -8.72
CA LEU A 74 6.50 -4.46 -7.53
C LEU A 74 7.31 -5.74 -7.30
N LEU A 75 6.72 -6.92 -7.53
CA LEU A 75 7.41 -8.18 -7.42
C LEU A 75 8.49 -8.34 -8.52
N ALA A 76 8.18 -7.96 -9.76
CA ALA A 76 9.12 -7.98 -10.87
C ALA A 76 10.27 -6.99 -10.64
N ALA A 77 9.95 -5.75 -10.24
CA ALA A 77 10.93 -4.75 -9.83
C ALA A 77 11.78 -5.28 -8.69
N LYS A 78 11.19 -5.96 -7.69
CA LYS A 78 11.96 -6.58 -6.61
C LYS A 78 12.97 -7.59 -7.16
N HIS A 79 12.56 -8.47 -8.07
CA HIS A 79 13.49 -9.48 -8.61
C HIS A 79 14.56 -8.90 -9.51
N LEU A 80 14.25 -7.85 -10.29
CA LEU A 80 15.20 -7.21 -11.20
C LEU A 80 16.15 -6.23 -10.48
N LEU A 81 15.64 -5.40 -9.57
CA LEU A 81 16.46 -4.42 -8.83
C LEU A 81 17.25 -5.06 -7.68
N PHE A 82 16.67 -5.98 -6.89
CA PHE A 82 17.40 -6.49 -5.72
C PHE A 82 18.50 -7.49 -6.08
N GLN A 83 18.46 -8.13 -7.26
CA GLN A 83 19.63 -8.87 -7.75
C GLN A 83 20.80 -7.93 -8.05
N ALA A 84 20.53 -6.80 -8.69
CA ALA A 84 21.55 -5.79 -8.94
C ALA A 84 22.09 -5.20 -7.62
N ASP A 85 21.21 -4.96 -6.65
CA ASP A 85 21.58 -4.37 -5.35
C ASP A 85 22.47 -5.32 -4.51
N ALA A 86 22.19 -6.63 -4.53
CA ALA A 86 23.03 -7.63 -3.85
C ALA A 86 24.43 -7.73 -4.47
N GLU A 87 24.53 -7.77 -5.80
CA GLU A 87 25.82 -7.79 -6.51
C GLU A 87 26.64 -6.51 -6.30
N ASP A 88 25.98 -5.35 -6.28
CA ASP A 88 26.63 -4.07 -6.02
C ASP A 88 27.08 -3.95 -4.56
N LEU A 89 26.32 -4.48 -3.60
CA LEU A 89 26.71 -4.53 -2.19
C LEU A 89 27.95 -5.41 -1.98
N GLU A 90 27.98 -6.62 -2.55
CA GLU A 90 29.16 -7.51 -2.51
C GLU A 90 30.39 -6.87 -3.17
N ARG A 91 30.19 -6.07 -4.22
CA ARG A 91 31.28 -5.32 -4.86
C ARG A 91 31.80 -4.20 -3.96
N LEU A 92 30.90 -3.51 -3.25
CA LEU A 92 31.24 -2.46 -2.28
C LEU A 92 32.02 -3.03 -1.10
N GLU A 93 31.57 -4.16 -0.53
CA GLU A 93 32.24 -4.87 0.57
C GLU A 93 33.68 -5.25 0.19
N ARG A 94 33.86 -5.89 -0.98
CA ARG A 94 35.20 -6.24 -1.49
C ARG A 94 36.14 -5.05 -1.68
N LYS A 95 35.61 -3.87 -2.04
CA LYS A 95 36.41 -2.65 -2.17
C LYS A 95 36.81 -2.10 -0.81
N ILE A 96 35.89 -2.13 0.15
CA ILE A 96 36.15 -1.71 1.54
C ILE A 96 37.23 -2.62 2.14
N ASP A 97 37.13 -3.94 2.00
CA ASP A 97 38.11 -4.90 2.50
C ASP A 97 39.51 -4.63 1.94
N ARG A 98 39.61 -4.39 0.62
CA ARG A 98 40.88 -4.06 -0.02
C ARG A 98 41.50 -2.76 0.55
N ILE A 99 40.69 -1.75 0.85
CA ILE A 99 41.18 -0.51 1.47
C ILE A 99 41.61 -0.80 2.91
N HIS A 100 40.85 -1.60 3.64
CA HIS A 100 41.17 -2.00 5.01
C HIS A 100 42.52 -2.74 5.11
N GLU A 101 42.79 -3.65 4.16
CA GLU A 101 44.07 -4.35 4.04
C GLU A 101 45.24 -3.41 3.69
N THR A 102 45.03 -2.46 2.77
CA THR A 102 46.09 -1.53 2.34
C THR A 102 46.42 -0.45 3.38
N VAL A 103 45.44 -0.05 4.19
CA VAL A 103 45.63 0.88 5.31
C VAL A 103 46.19 0.17 6.56
N GLY A 104 46.24 -1.17 6.55
CA GLY A 104 46.86 -1.97 7.61
C GLY A 104 46.04 -2.03 8.89
N ALA A 105 44.71 -1.91 8.80
CA ALA A 105 43.81 -1.93 9.96
C ALA A 105 43.58 -3.34 10.56
N GLY A 106 44.21 -4.39 10.03
CA GLY A 106 43.98 -5.81 10.41
C GLY A 106 42.64 -6.32 9.87
N PRO A 107 42.27 -7.62 9.96
CA PRO A 107 40.93 -8.05 9.57
C PRO A 107 39.87 -7.38 10.45
N ALA A 108 38.74 -6.95 9.87
CA ALA A 108 37.58 -6.57 10.67
C ALA A 108 37.10 -7.83 11.42
N GLY A 109 37.55 -7.97 12.67
CA GLY A 109 37.08 -9.02 13.57
C GLY A 109 35.57 -8.88 13.78
N PRO A 110 34.87 -9.97 14.15
CA PRO A 110 33.43 -9.92 14.42
C PRO A 110 33.17 -8.76 15.38
N GLU A 111 32.22 -7.87 15.05
CA GLU A 111 31.81 -6.67 15.80
C GLU A 111 31.87 -6.90 17.32
N GLU A 112 33.07 -6.74 17.89
CA GLU A 112 33.31 -6.84 19.30
C GLU A 112 33.03 -5.42 19.76
N GLY A 113 31.77 -5.20 20.16
CA GLY A 113 31.27 -3.89 20.58
C GLY A 113 32.33 -3.15 21.37
N ASP A 114 32.73 -2.00 20.84
CA ASP A 114 33.89 -1.25 21.31
C ASP A 114 33.87 -1.14 22.84
N PRO A 115 34.84 -1.74 23.56
CA PRO A 115 34.92 -1.57 25.01
C PRO A 115 35.20 -0.11 25.41
N ARG A 116 35.50 0.77 24.45
CA ARG A 116 35.63 2.22 24.60
C ARG A 116 34.36 2.98 24.19
N ALA A 117 33.23 2.31 23.95
CA ALA A 117 31.93 2.95 23.98
C ALA A 117 31.74 3.53 25.39
N ILE A 118 32.11 4.80 25.50
CA ILE A 118 32.15 5.59 26.72
C ILE A 118 30.80 5.43 27.42
N ASP A 119 30.81 4.76 28.57
CA ASP A 119 29.69 4.78 29.49
C ASP A 119 29.34 6.25 29.74
N PRO A 120 28.14 6.73 29.37
CA PRO A 120 27.79 8.12 29.62
C PRO A 120 27.83 8.32 31.12
N GLU A 121 28.83 9.08 31.61
CA GLU A 121 28.98 9.35 33.04
C GLU A 121 27.61 9.70 33.67
N PRO A 122 27.27 9.10 34.82
CA PRO A 122 26.02 9.42 35.48
C PRO A 122 26.03 10.89 35.89
N ARG A 123 25.19 11.68 35.23
CA ARG A 123 24.88 13.05 35.66
C ARG A 123 24.30 13.00 37.07
N THR A 124 25.11 13.40 38.05
CA THR A 124 24.66 13.85 39.37
C THR A 124 23.98 15.21 39.25
#